data_AF-A0A382XN49-F1
#
_entry.id   AF-A0A382XN49-F1
#
_cell.length_a   1.000
_cell.length_b   1.000
_cell.length_c   1.000
_cell.angle_alpha   90.00
_cell.angle_beta   90.00
_cell.angle_gamma   90.00
#
_symmetry.space_group_name_H-M   'P 1'
#
loop_
_entity.id
_entity.type
_entity.pdbx_description
1 polymer ?
#
loop_
_entity_poly.entity_id
_entity_poly.type
_entity_poly.pdbx_seq_one_letter_code
_entity_poly.pdbx_strand_id
1 'polypeptide(L)'
;LLLNQKLDKAIATPVAMFYGKITPDIVELGIYNAISNIDDINISINNILQGKFKDGFSDALRFTINSSIGLGGFIDVASKMGFKKHDEDFGQTLAVWGVPHGPYIMLPGLGPSSLRDTIGMIPDAFLSPSILLDHEPTIYSLKFLDLIDTRARYLGLETIVIGEEYLFIKDAYYQNREYDTFDGNVEDNFDTFDEWDSDDPDN
;
A
#
# COMPACT_ATOMS: atom_id res chain seq x y z
N LEU A 1 -1.38 -4.50 -17.84
CA LEU A 1 -1.49 -5.84 -17.22
C LEU A 1 -0.38 -6.79 -17.73
N LEU A 2 -0.35 -7.10 -19.04
CA LEU A 2 0.61 -8.06 -19.62
C LEU A 2 2.10 -7.77 -19.30
N LEU A 3 2.50 -6.50 -19.28
CA LEU A 3 3.87 -6.11 -18.92
C LEU A 3 4.19 -6.48 -17.47
N ASN A 4 3.30 -6.16 -16.52
CA ASN A 4 3.48 -6.47 -15.10
C ASN A 4 3.55 -7.98 -14.87
N GLN A 5 2.68 -8.75 -15.53
CA GLN A 5 2.73 -10.21 -15.44
C GLN A 5 4.05 -10.79 -15.97
N LYS A 6 4.58 -10.23 -17.08
CA LYS A 6 5.88 -10.66 -17.61
C LYS A 6 7.02 -10.32 -16.65
N LEU A 7 7.01 -9.10 -16.09
CA LEU A 7 8.02 -8.67 -15.12
C LEU A 7 7.96 -9.50 -13.84
N ASP A 8 6.75 -9.78 -13.33
CA ASP A 8 6.55 -10.59 -12.14
C ASP A 8 7.08 -12.02 -12.36
N LYS A 9 6.66 -12.70 -13.43
CA LYS A 9 7.09 -14.07 -13.73
C LYS A 9 8.58 -14.18 -14.03
N ALA A 10 9.15 -13.19 -14.71
CA ALA A 10 10.56 -13.24 -15.14
C ALA A 10 11.54 -12.79 -14.05
N ILE A 11 11.13 -11.89 -13.16
CA ILE A 11 12.04 -11.21 -12.22
C ILE A 11 11.52 -11.29 -10.78
N ALA A 12 10.34 -10.75 -10.48
CA ALA A 12 9.92 -10.58 -9.09
C ALA A 12 9.69 -11.92 -8.39
N THR A 13 8.98 -12.85 -9.02
CA THR A 13 8.71 -14.19 -8.49
C THR A 13 10.00 -14.99 -8.21
N PRO A 14 10.94 -15.18 -9.16
CA PRO A 14 12.17 -15.92 -8.88
C PRO A 14 13.05 -15.26 -7.82
N VAL A 15 13.12 -13.92 -7.79
CA VAL A 15 13.90 -13.20 -6.77
C VAL A 15 13.25 -13.34 -5.38
N ALA A 16 11.92 -13.21 -5.30
CA ALA A 16 11.16 -13.38 -4.06
C ALA A 16 11.28 -14.80 -3.50
N MET A 17 11.18 -15.84 -4.35
CA MET A 17 11.41 -17.23 -3.93
C MET A 17 12.83 -17.44 -3.41
N PHE A 18 13.83 -16.83 -4.06
CA PHE A 18 15.20 -16.93 -3.61
C PHE A 18 15.40 -16.22 -2.26
N TYR A 19 14.87 -15.00 -2.13
CA TYR A 19 14.90 -14.22 -0.89
C TYR A 19 14.27 -14.99 0.27
N GLY A 20 13.03 -15.48 0.13
CA GLY A 20 12.35 -16.26 1.17
C GLY A 20 13.06 -17.59 1.50
N LYS A 21 13.86 -18.13 0.58
CA LYS A 21 14.66 -19.34 0.82
C LYS A 21 15.92 -19.08 1.64
N ILE A 22 16.55 -17.90 1.49
CA ILE A 22 17.83 -17.59 2.13
C ILE A 22 17.69 -16.78 3.41
N THR A 23 16.59 -16.05 3.57
CA THR A 23 16.33 -15.16 4.69
C THR A 23 15.55 -15.93 5.77
N PRO A 24 16.05 -16.03 7.02
CA PRO A 24 15.27 -16.60 8.11
C PRO A 24 14.06 -15.74 8.46
N ASP A 25 12.93 -16.36 8.83
CA ASP A 25 11.65 -15.69 9.12
C ASP A 25 11.78 -14.49 10.10
N ILE A 26 12.63 -14.60 11.13
CA ILE A 26 12.85 -13.52 12.11
C ILE A 26 13.50 -12.29 11.46
N VAL A 27 14.41 -12.52 10.52
CA VAL A 27 15.08 -11.44 9.77
C VAL A 27 14.13 -10.82 8.77
N GLU A 28 13.37 -11.64 8.05
CA GLU A 28 12.34 -11.18 7.12
C GLU A 28 11.31 -10.29 7.83
N LEU A 29 10.76 -10.77 8.95
CA LEU A 29 9.82 -10.00 9.77
C LEU A 29 10.44 -8.71 10.31
N GLY A 30 11.72 -8.74 10.70
CA GLY A 30 12.40 -7.57 11.20
C GLY A 30 12.66 -6.51 10.13
N ILE A 31 12.99 -6.93 8.90
CA ILE A 31 13.11 -6.04 7.73
C ILE A 31 11.76 -5.38 7.45
N TYR A 32 10.68 -6.18 7.40
CA TYR A 32 9.32 -5.67 7.25
C TYR A 32 8.96 -4.63 8.31
N ASN A 33 9.18 -4.94 9.59
CA ASN A 33 8.87 -4.02 10.68
C ASN A 33 9.68 -2.73 10.57
N ALA A 34 10.96 -2.82 10.18
CA ALA A 34 11.81 -1.64 10.04
C ALA A 34 11.35 -0.73 8.89
N ILE A 35 10.96 -1.29 7.75
CA ILE A 35 10.40 -0.51 6.62
C ILE A 35 9.06 0.10 7.03
N SER A 36 8.14 -0.75 7.52
CA SER A 36 6.82 -0.36 8.01
C SER A 36 6.87 0.74 9.08
N ASN A 37 7.86 0.69 9.97
CA ASN A 37 8.02 1.68 11.02
C ASN A 37 8.27 3.06 10.42
N ILE A 38 9.03 3.15 9.34
CA ILE A 38 9.28 4.47 8.73
C ILE A 38 8.03 4.96 7.99
N ASP A 39 7.27 4.05 7.38
CA ASP A 39 5.99 4.39 6.76
C ASP A 39 4.99 4.98 7.78
N ASP A 40 5.07 4.61 9.07
CA ASP A 40 4.23 5.19 10.14
C ASP A 40 4.36 6.74 10.21
N ILE A 41 5.44 7.34 9.72
CA ILE A 41 5.57 8.81 9.60
C ILE A 41 4.61 9.35 8.55
N ASN A 42 4.60 8.75 7.35
CA ASN A 42 3.73 9.16 6.26
C ASN A 42 2.26 8.94 6.63
N ILE A 43 1.97 7.78 7.23
CA ILE A 43 0.64 7.43 7.73
C ILE A 43 0.17 8.45 8.79
N SER A 44 1.05 8.81 9.74
CA SER A 44 0.74 9.82 10.75
C SER A 44 0.36 11.18 10.14
N ILE A 45 1.12 11.63 9.14
CA ILE A 45 0.85 12.90 8.44
C ILE A 45 -0.48 12.82 7.70
N ASN A 46 -0.73 11.76 6.93
CA ASN A 46 -1.98 11.59 6.18
C ASN A 46 -3.20 11.50 7.12
N ASN A 47 -3.10 10.74 8.22
CA ASN A 47 -4.12 10.73 9.28
C ASN A 47 -4.45 12.15 9.77
N ILE A 48 -3.44 12.96 10.06
CA ILE A 48 -3.64 14.36 10.49
C ILE A 48 -4.29 15.20 9.40
N LEU A 49 -3.85 15.06 8.13
CA LEU A 49 -4.42 15.78 6.98
C LEU A 49 -5.89 15.40 6.71
N GLN A 50 -6.28 14.18 7.05
CA GLN A 50 -7.66 13.69 6.98
C GLN A 50 -8.50 14.09 8.21
N GLY A 51 -7.88 14.71 9.23
CA GLY A 51 -8.54 15.10 10.48
C GLY A 51 -8.62 13.99 11.53
N LYS A 52 -8.04 12.82 11.28
CA LYS A 52 -7.93 11.66 12.20
C LYS A 52 -6.78 11.88 13.20
N PHE A 53 -6.84 12.97 13.98
CA PHE A 53 -5.73 13.39 14.86
C PHE A 53 -5.28 12.32 15.86
N LYS A 54 -6.24 11.59 16.44
CA LYS A 54 -5.94 10.54 17.43
C LYS A 54 -5.08 9.43 16.81
N ASP A 55 -5.42 9.02 15.61
CA ASP A 55 -4.75 7.94 14.89
C ASP A 55 -3.39 8.43 14.39
N GLY A 56 -3.33 9.67 13.87
CA GLY A 56 -2.07 10.30 13.49
C GLY A 56 -1.07 10.42 14.65
N PHE A 57 -1.51 10.79 15.86
CA PHE A 57 -0.64 10.77 17.03
C PHE A 57 -0.28 9.35 17.49
N SER A 58 -1.19 8.38 17.32
CA SER A 58 -0.90 6.97 17.60
C SER A 58 0.24 6.47 16.71
N ASP A 59 0.21 6.73 15.40
CA ASP A 59 1.25 6.28 14.47
C ASP A 59 2.59 7.01 14.69
N ALA A 60 2.56 8.31 15.01
CA ALA A 60 3.77 9.02 15.43
C ALA A 60 4.43 8.40 16.68
N LEU A 61 3.62 7.94 17.63
CA LEU A 61 4.10 7.22 18.81
C LEU A 61 4.62 5.83 18.44
N ARG A 62 3.98 5.12 17.52
CA ARG A 62 4.49 3.84 16.99
C ARG A 62 5.90 4.02 16.43
N PHE A 63 6.09 4.97 15.52
CA PHE A 63 7.40 5.30 14.97
C PHE A 63 8.43 5.59 16.07
N THR A 64 8.07 6.43 17.04
CA THR A 64 8.98 6.82 18.13
C THR A 64 9.39 5.63 18.99
N ILE A 65 8.43 4.78 19.39
CA ILE A 65 8.65 3.62 20.25
C ILE A 65 9.48 2.56 19.52
N ASN A 66 9.09 2.21 18.31
CA ASN A 66 9.74 1.17 17.52
C ASN A 66 11.14 1.61 17.07
N SER A 67 11.35 2.88 16.74
CA SER A 67 12.68 3.40 16.42
C SER A 67 13.62 3.43 17.63
N SER A 68 13.11 3.74 18.84
CA SER A 68 13.93 3.90 20.04
C SER A 68 14.20 2.57 20.76
N ILE A 69 13.14 1.82 21.10
CA ILE A 69 13.23 0.59 21.89
C ILE A 69 13.13 -0.65 20.99
N GLY A 70 12.49 -0.53 19.83
CA GLY A 70 12.34 -1.61 18.85
C GLY A 70 13.54 -1.80 17.90
N LEU A 71 14.75 -1.37 18.30
CA LEU A 71 15.98 -1.49 17.51
C LEU A 71 15.86 -0.87 16.11
N GLY A 72 15.44 0.40 16.02
CA GLY A 72 15.29 1.10 14.75
C GLY A 72 14.11 0.62 13.91
N GLY A 73 13.08 0.06 14.56
CA GLY A 73 11.88 -0.48 13.90
C GLY A 73 11.93 -1.98 13.65
N PHE A 74 13.06 -2.66 13.86
CA PHE A 74 13.17 -4.11 13.62
C PHE A 74 12.21 -4.95 14.49
N ILE A 75 11.87 -4.46 15.69
CA ILE A 75 10.92 -5.09 16.60
C ILE A 75 9.72 -4.16 16.79
N ASP A 76 8.53 -4.62 16.43
CA ASP A 76 7.27 -3.89 16.69
C ASP A 76 6.86 -4.00 18.18
N VAL A 77 7.41 -3.11 18.99
CA VAL A 77 7.11 -2.95 20.41
C VAL A 77 5.79 -2.19 20.61
N ALA A 78 5.51 -1.21 19.75
CA ALA A 78 4.33 -0.37 19.86
C ALA A 78 3.02 -1.17 19.75
N SER A 79 2.96 -2.15 18.85
CA SER A 79 1.81 -3.07 18.77
C SER A 79 1.57 -3.83 20.07
N LYS A 80 2.65 -4.27 20.75
CA LYS A 80 2.54 -4.95 22.05
C LYS A 80 2.05 -4.03 23.17
N MET A 81 2.20 -2.72 23.00
CA MET A 81 1.70 -1.69 23.92
C MET A 81 0.26 -1.27 23.59
N GLY A 82 -0.35 -1.82 22.54
CA GLY A 82 -1.75 -1.56 22.16
C GLY A 82 -1.94 -0.43 21.16
N PHE A 83 -0.86 0.14 20.60
CA PHE A 83 -0.96 1.07 19.49
C PHE A 83 -1.30 0.29 18.22
N LYS A 84 -2.48 0.52 17.65
CA LYS A 84 -2.87 -0.09 16.37
C LYS A 84 -2.11 0.61 15.23
N LYS A 85 -1.68 -0.18 14.25
CA LYS A 85 -1.16 0.34 12.99
C LYS A 85 -2.33 0.71 12.08
N HIS A 86 -2.26 1.88 11.45
CA HIS A 86 -3.18 2.31 10.41
C HIS A 86 -2.52 2.21 9.02
N ASP A 87 -3.29 2.41 7.96
CA ASP A 87 -2.79 2.38 6.58
C ASP A 87 -3.34 3.59 5.82
N GLU A 88 -2.50 4.60 5.64
CA GLU A 88 -2.90 5.90 5.10
C GLU A 88 -1.84 6.44 4.14
N ASP A 89 -2.32 6.95 3.00
CA ASP A 89 -1.50 7.55 1.98
C ASP A 89 -2.14 8.84 1.45
N PHE A 90 -1.40 9.60 0.64
CA PHE A 90 -1.89 10.88 0.15
C PHE A 90 -3.03 10.75 -0.84
N GLY A 91 -3.16 9.63 -1.56
CA GLY A 91 -4.32 9.35 -2.39
C GLY A 91 -5.61 9.23 -1.56
N GLN A 92 -5.55 8.64 -0.37
CA GLN A 92 -6.68 8.59 0.58
C GLN A 92 -6.99 9.99 1.12
N THR A 93 -5.95 10.75 1.45
CA THR A 93 -6.11 12.17 1.84
C THR A 93 -6.82 12.97 0.77
N LEU A 94 -6.45 12.82 -0.51
CA LEU A 94 -7.13 13.46 -1.63
C LEU A 94 -8.59 13.00 -1.76
N ALA A 95 -8.88 11.73 -1.48
CA ALA A 95 -10.24 11.19 -1.48
C ALA A 95 -11.11 11.86 -0.42
N VAL A 96 -10.62 11.98 0.82
CA VAL A 96 -11.29 12.68 1.93
C VAL A 96 -11.56 14.15 1.57
N TRP A 97 -10.69 14.76 0.77
CA TRP A 97 -10.82 16.14 0.29
C TRP A 97 -11.70 16.27 -0.96
N GLY A 98 -12.36 15.19 -1.39
CA GLY A 98 -13.34 15.18 -2.47
C GLY A 98 -12.74 15.03 -3.87
N VAL A 99 -11.46 14.65 -4.00
CA VAL A 99 -10.87 14.36 -5.31
C VAL A 99 -11.32 12.96 -5.77
N PRO A 100 -12.01 12.84 -6.91
CA PRO A 100 -12.46 11.54 -7.41
C PRO A 100 -11.27 10.70 -7.86
N HIS A 101 -11.45 9.36 -7.93
CA HIS A 101 -10.39 8.44 -8.37
C HIS A 101 -9.79 8.81 -9.74
N GLY A 102 -10.65 9.23 -10.68
CA GLY A 102 -10.26 9.41 -12.08
C GLY A 102 -10.09 8.07 -12.81
N PRO A 103 -9.46 8.05 -14.00
CA PRO A 103 -9.31 6.83 -14.77
C PRO A 103 -8.41 5.81 -14.06
N TYR A 104 -8.77 4.53 -14.20
CA TYR A 104 -7.93 3.41 -13.77
C TYR A 104 -6.67 3.33 -14.64
N ILE A 105 -5.52 3.11 -14.00
CA ILE A 105 -4.21 3.02 -14.64
C ILE A 105 -3.49 1.81 -14.08
N MET A 106 -3.07 0.89 -14.94
CA MET A 106 -2.17 -0.20 -14.56
C MET A 106 -0.72 0.25 -14.76
N LEU A 107 -0.05 0.64 -13.69
CA LEU A 107 1.32 1.16 -13.71
C LEU A 107 2.34 0.04 -13.96
N PRO A 108 3.30 0.22 -14.89
CA PRO A 108 4.40 -0.72 -15.09
C PRO A 108 5.19 -0.98 -13.80
N GLY A 109 5.28 -2.24 -13.37
CA GLY A 109 6.01 -2.67 -12.18
C GLY A 109 5.33 -2.40 -10.83
N LEU A 110 4.45 -1.40 -10.74
CA LEU A 110 3.78 -1.01 -9.49
C LEU A 110 2.37 -1.61 -9.33
N GLY A 111 1.67 -1.91 -10.43
CA GLY A 111 0.36 -2.57 -10.37
C GLY A 111 -0.84 -1.63 -10.56
N PRO A 112 -2.04 -2.02 -10.08
CA PRO A 112 -3.27 -1.27 -10.27
C PRO A 112 -3.23 0.06 -9.51
N SER A 113 -3.78 1.11 -10.12
CA SER A 113 -3.87 2.45 -9.55
C SER A 113 -4.98 3.26 -10.23
N SER A 114 -5.23 4.45 -9.73
CA SER A 114 -6.10 5.48 -10.32
C SER A 114 -5.28 6.73 -10.62
N LEU A 115 -5.82 7.67 -11.39
CA LEU A 115 -5.12 8.93 -11.64
C LEU A 115 -4.83 9.68 -10.33
N ARG A 116 -5.81 9.73 -9.42
CA ARG A 116 -5.66 10.35 -8.10
C ARG A 116 -4.54 9.69 -7.31
N ASP A 117 -4.58 8.37 -7.19
CA ASP A 117 -3.62 7.65 -6.35
C ASP A 117 -2.21 7.68 -6.97
N THR A 118 -2.10 7.65 -8.30
CA THR A 118 -0.81 7.85 -8.99
C THR A 118 -0.20 9.23 -8.71
N ILE A 119 -1.02 10.28 -8.67
CA ILE A 119 -0.55 11.61 -8.28
C ILE A 119 -0.21 11.66 -6.79
N GLY A 120 -0.98 10.95 -5.96
CA GLY A 120 -0.74 10.82 -4.51
C GLY A 120 0.62 10.22 -4.17
N MET A 121 1.14 9.32 -5.00
CA MET A 121 2.49 8.76 -4.83
C MET A 121 3.60 9.83 -4.81
N ILE A 122 3.39 11.01 -5.40
CA ILE A 122 4.41 12.07 -5.44
C ILE A 122 4.73 12.59 -4.02
N PRO A 123 3.77 13.17 -3.26
CA PRO A 123 4.01 13.58 -1.88
C PRO A 123 4.39 12.41 -0.97
N ASP A 124 3.80 11.22 -1.14
CA ASP A 124 4.21 10.03 -0.36
C ASP A 124 5.69 9.70 -0.58
N ALA A 125 6.20 9.85 -1.81
CA ALA A 125 7.62 9.64 -2.10
C ALA A 125 8.55 10.67 -1.43
N PHE A 126 8.08 11.89 -1.16
CA PHE A 126 8.85 12.89 -0.41
C PHE A 126 8.85 12.64 1.11
N LEU A 127 7.82 11.97 1.62
CA LEU A 127 7.69 11.60 3.03
C LEU A 127 8.31 10.24 3.36
N SER A 128 8.70 9.48 2.33
CA SER A 128 9.48 8.25 2.46
C SER A 128 10.88 8.50 3.06
N PRO A 129 11.43 7.55 3.84
CA PRO A 129 12.80 7.58 4.36
C PRO A 129 13.87 7.92 3.34
N SER A 130 13.58 7.65 2.06
CA SER A 130 14.48 7.93 0.96
C SER A 130 14.96 9.38 0.91
N ILE A 131 14.20 10.35 1.45
CA ILE A 131 14.63 11.75 1.46
C ILE A 131 15.80 12.04 2.42
N LEU A 132 16.01 11.18 3.42
CA LEU A 132 17.15 11.28 4.35
C LEU A 132 18.42 10.66 3.77
N LEU A 133 18.33 10.02 2.60
CA LEU A 133 19.43 9.35 1.92
C LEU A 133 19.84 10.17 0.70
N ASP A 134 20.99 10.85 0.77
CA ASP A 134 21.55 11.56 -0.39
C ASP A 134 22.08 10.59 -1.49
N HIS A 135 22.06 9.29 -1.24
CA HIS A 135 22.57 8.26 -2.14
C HIS A 135 21.44 7.52 -2.88
N GLU A 136 21.15 7.99 -4.10
CA GLU A 136 20.18 7.41 -5.04
C GLU A 136 20.20 5.85 -5.12
N PRO A 137 21.37 5.18 -5.24
CA PRO A 137 21.40 3.71 -5.26
C PRO A 137 20.84 3.04 -4.01
N THR A 138 21.01 3.63 -2.82
CA THR A 138 20.46 3.07 -1.58
C THR A 138 18.94 3.14 -1.59
N ILE A 139 18.37 4.24 -2.07
CA ILE A 139 16.92 4.43 -2.19
C ILE A 139 16.30 3.35 -3.08
N TYR A 140 16.85 3.16 -4.28
CA TYR A 140 16.35 2.12 -5.18
C TYR A 140 16.53 0.72 -4.62
N SER A 141 17.62 0.47 -3.87
CA SER A 141 17.87 -0.82 -3.24
C SER A 141 16.86 -1.12 -2.14
N LEU A 142 16.50 -0.13 -1.31
CA LEU A 142 15.48 -0.29 -0.27
C LEU A 142 14.09 -0.50 -0.85
N LYS A 143 13.70 0.29 -1.86
CA LYS A 143 12.43 0.10 -2.58
C LYS A 143 12.35 -1.26 -3.27
N PHE A 144 13.46 -1.70 -3.85
CA PHE A 144 13.55 -3.03 -4.45
C PHE A 144 13.44 -4.13 -3.40
N LEU A 145 14.12 -3.99 -2.26
CA LEU A 145 14.04 -4.94 -1.16
C LEU A 145 12.60 -5.05 -0.64
N ASP A 146 11.94 -3.93 -0.39
CA ASP A 146 10.54 -3.88 0.03
C ASP A 146 9.60 -4.57 -0.96
N LEU A 147 9.78 -4.29 -2.26
CA LEU A 147 9.01 -4.95 -3.33
C LEU A 147 9.19 -6.47 -3.32
N ILE A 148 10.43 -6.94 -3.14
CA ILE A 148 10.74 -8.37 -3.11
C ILE A 148 10.23 -9.04 -1.84
N ASP A 149 10.39 -8.39 -0.68
CA ASP A 149 9.94 -8.84 0.63
C ASP A 149 8.40 -8.95 0.66
N THR A 150 7.72 -7.94 0.12
CA THR A 150 6.27 -7.94 -0.11
C THR A 150 5.87 -9.08 -1.05
N ARG A 151 6.49 -9.19 -2.23
CA ARG A 151 6.16 -10.27 -3.17
C ARG A 151 6.37 -11.65 -2.55
N ALA A 152 7.43 -11.83 -1.77
CA ALA A 152 7.73 -13.09 -1.09
C ALA A 152 6.63 -13.52 -0.12
N ARG A 153 6.09 -12.58 0.67
CA ARG A 153 4.97 -12.85 1.58
C ARG A 153 3.67 -13.23 0.88
N TYR A 154 3.43 -12.70 -0.32
CA TYR A 154 2.26 -13.04 -1.12
C TYR A 154 2.47 -14.26 -2.05
N LEU A 155 3.67 -14.89 -2.05
CA LEU A 155 3.88 -16.14 -2.79
C LEU A 155 2.94 -17.22 -2.24
N GLY A 156 2.09 -17.77 -3.11
CA GLY A 156 1.15 -18.84 -2.75
C GLY A 156 -0.26 -18.37 -2.42
N LEU A 157 -0.53 -17.06 -2.37
CA LEU A 157 -1.90 -16.50 -2.40
C LEU A 157 -2.45 -16.42 -3.85
N GLU A 158 -1.87 -17.21 -4.76
CA GLU A 158 -2.13 -17.15 -6.19
C GLU A 158 -3.43 -17.89 -6.55
N THR A 159 -4.47 -17.07 -6.73
CA THR A 159 -5.72 -17.22 -7.50
C THR A 159 -6.97 -17.79 -6.80
N ILE A 160 -7.89 -16.86 -6.49
CA ILE A 160 -9.26 -16.92 -7.02
C ILE A 160 -9.38 -15.74 -7.99
N VAL A 161 -8.99 -15.93 -9.26
CA VAL A 161 -9.29 -14.97 -10.35
C VAL A 161 -10.39 -15.59 -11.19
N ILE A 162 -11.53 -14.90 -11.29
CA ILE A 162 -12.71 -15.39 -12.01
C ILE A 162 -12.96 -14.45 -13.20
N GLY A 163 -13.11 -15.01 -14.40
CA GLY A 163 -13.48 -14.25 -15.61
C GLY A 163 -12.33 -13.43 -16.22
N GLU A 164 -12.64 -12.20 -16.62
CA GLU A 164 -11.67 -11.29 -17.25
C GLU A 164 -10.73 -10.68 -16.20
N GLU A 165 -9.49 -11.18 -16.16
CA GLU A 165 -8.48 -10.80 -15.16
C GLU A 165 -8.28 -9.29 -15.02
N TYR A 166 -8.34 -8.54 -16.13
CA TYR A 166 -8.18 -7.08 -16.07
C TYR A 166 -9.32 -6.39 -15.32
N LEU A 167 -10.57 -6.77 -15.62
CA LEU A 167 -11.75 -6.20 -14.96
C LEU A 167 -11.79 -6.64 -13.50
N PHE A 168 -11.52 -7.92 -13.24
CA PHE A 168 -11.44 -8.45 -11.87
C PHE A 168 -10.43 -7.68 -11.01
N ILE A 169 -9.21 -7.45 -11.52
CA ILE A 169 -8.19 -6.69 -10.79
C ILE A 169 -8.62 -5.23 -10.60
N LYS A 170 -9.23 -4.61 -11.61
CA LYS A 170 -9.72 -3.23 -11.54
C LYS A 170 -10.79 -3.10 -10.45
N ASP A 171 -11.77 -3.99 -10.43
CA ASP A 171 -12.89 -3.92 -9.48
C ASP A 171 -12.43 -4.24 -8.06
N ALA A 172 -11.56 -5.25 -7.90
CA ALA A 172 -10.93 -5.57 -6.62
C ALA A 172 -10.08 -4.39 -6.09
N TYR A 173 -9.37 -3.69 -6.98
CA TYR A 173 -8.63 -2.48 -6.62
C TYR A 173 -9.55 -1.38 -6.11
N TYR A 174 -10.66 -1.09 -6.79
CA TYR A 174 -11.59 -0.04 -6.34
C TYR A 174 -12.29 -0.39 -5.03
N GLN A 175 -12.75 -1.64 -4.87
CA GLN A 175 -13.34 -2.10 -3.61
C GLN A 175 -12.34 -2.00 -2.45
N ASN A 176 -11.11 -2.47 -2.64
CA ASN A 176 -10.09 -2.35 -1.60
C ASN A 176 -9.80 -0.87 -1.28
N ARG A 177 -9.71 -0.02 -2.31
CA ARG A 177 -9.41 1.39 -2.12
C ARG A 177 -10.50 2.15 -1.37
N GLU A 178 -11.76 1.81 -1.63
CA GLU A 178 -12.90 2.33 -0.90
C GLU A 178 -12.88 1.88 0.56
N TYR A 179 -12.60 0.58 0.78
CA TYR A 179 -12.39 0.03 2.11
C TYR A 179 -11.31 0.78 2.89
N ASP A 180 -10.14 1.00 2.30
CA ASP A 180 -9.05 1.74 2.95
C ASP A 180 -9.46 3.17 3.30
N THR A 181 -10.03 3.90 2.32
CA THR A 181 -10.42 5.31 2.48
C THR A 181 -11.43 5.52 3.61
N PHE A 182 -12.32 4.55 3.83
CA PHE A 182 -13.37 4.62 4.85
C PHE A 182 -13.06 3.82 6.13
N ASP A 183 -11.80 3.41 6.34
CA ASP A 183 -11.37 2.62 7.50
C ASP A 183 -12.19 1.33 7.69
N GLY A 184 -12.62 0.72 6.59
CA GLY A 184 -13.50 -0.44 6.56
C GLY A 184 -14.98 -0.18 6.85
N ASN A 185 -15.39 1.08 6.98
CA ASN A 185 -16.79 1.48 7.11
C ASN A 185 -17.39 1.79 5.73
N VAL A 186 -17.37 0.82 4.82
CA VAL A 186 -17.99 0.98 3.49
C VAL A 186 -19.49 0.77 3.63
N GLU A 187 -20.29 1.75 3.20
CA GLU A 187 -21.71 1.53 2.95
C GLU A 187 -21.83 0.74 1.64
N ASP A 188 -22.29 -0.51 1.71
CA ASP A 188 -22.55 -1.35 0.53
C ASP A 188 -23.66 -0.71 -0.33
N ASN A 189 -23.29 0.19 -1.25
CA ASN A 189 -24.18 0.67 -2.30
C ASN A 189 -24.03 -0.21 -3.54
N PHE A 190 -24.46 -1.46 -3.41
CA PHE A 190 -24.67 -2.37 -4.54
C PHE A 190 -25.68 -1.80 -5.57
N ASP A 191 -26.47 -0.79 -5.18
CA ASP A 191 -27.51 -0.17 -5.99
C ASP A 191 -26.96 0.76 -7.10
N THR A 192 -25.73 1.30 -6.94
CA THR A 192 -25.16 2.25 -7.93
C THR A 192 -24.61 1.59 -9.21
N PHE A 193 -24.38 0.28 -9.19
CA PHE A 193 -23.92 -0.45 -10.37
C PHE A 193 -25.07 -0.66 -11.37
N ASP A 194 -26.30 -0.79 -10.88
CA ASP A 194 -27.51 -0.93 -11.71
C ASP A 194 -27.92 0.41 -12.35
N GLU A 195 -27.61 1.56 -11.72
CA GLU A 195 -27.94 2.88 -12.28
C GLU A 195 -27.12 3.20 -13.54
N TRP A 196 -25.85 2.77 -13.63
CA TRP A 196 -24.99 3.05 -14.79
C TRP A 196 -25.38 2.26 -16.05
N ASP A 197 -25.97 1.07 -15.89
CA ASP A 197 -26.54 0.27 -16.99
C ASP A 197 -27.98 0.70 -17.36
N SER A 198 -28.64 1.51 -16.52
CA SER A 198 -30.03 1.95 -16.73
C SER A 198 -30.19 3.25 -17.53
N ASP A 199 -29.09 3.98 -17.76
CA ASP A 199 -29.07 5.27 -18.48
C ASP A 199 -28.78 5.13 -19.99
N ASP A 200 -28.94 3.93 -20.57
CA ASP A 200 -28.99 3.78 -22.03
C ASP A 200 -30.37 4.24 -22.54
N PRO A 201 -30.49 5.34 -23.33
CA PRO A 201 -31.78 5.88 -23.73
C PRO A 201 -32.52 5.08 -24.82
N ASP A 202 -32.08 3.87 -25.16
CA ASP A 202 -32.64 3.06 -26.25
C ASP A 202 -33.33 1.76 -25.77
N ASN A 203 -34.35 1.90 -24.91
CA ASN A 203 -35.45 0.92 -24.80
C ASN A 203 -36.84 1.59 -24.70
#